data_AF-A0A455UCR1-F1
#
_entry.id   AF-A0A455UCR1-F1
#
_cell.length_a   1.000
_cell.length_b   1.000
_cell.length_c   1.000
_cell.angle_alpha   90.00
_cell.angle_beta   90.00
_cell.angle_gamma   90.00
#
_symmetry.space_group_name_H-M   'P 1'
#
loop_
_entity.id
_entity.type
_entity.pdbx_description
1 polymer ?
#
loop_
_entity_poly.entity_id
_entity_poly.type
_entity_poly.pdbx_seq_one_letter_code
_entity_poly.pdbx_strand_id
1 'polypeptide(L)'
;MLAHVRELVEQNHAKYQAYGLEADIFSAGLKRKEATRQVVFGSVQSVVRNLEQFNDANFTLLVIDESHRVSLNEDASYGQVIEHLRRHNPSA
;
A
#
# COMPACT_ATOMS: atom_id res chain seq x y z
N MET A 1 -0.63 -0.71 3.99
CA MET A 1 -0.13 -2.10 3.90
C MET A 1 -0.20 -2.58 2.45
N LEU A 2 0.87 -3.18 1.93
CA LEU A 2 0.94 -3.68 0.56
C LEU A 2 1.05 -5.20 0.52
N ALA A 3 0.29 -5.82 -0.37
CA ALA A 3 0.43 -7.23 -0.71
C ALA A 3 0.56 -7.40 -2.24
N HIS A 4 1.08 -8.54 -2.67
CA HIS A 4 1.27 -8.80 -4.10
C HIS A 4 -0.01 -9.29 -4.79
N VAL A 5 -0.84 -10.05 -4.07
CA VAL A 5 -1.98 -10.78 -4.62
C VAL A 5 -3.28 -10.15 -4.12
N ARG A 6 -4.27 -9.97 -5.00
CA ARG A 6 -5.53 -9.28 -4.66
C ARG A 6 -6.33 -10.03 -3.57
N GLU A 7 -6.26 -11.36 -3.58
CA GLU A 7 -6.91 -12.22 -2.60
C GLU A 7 -6.32 -11.96 -1.19
N LEU A 8 -5.01 -11.73 -1.09
CA LEU A 8 -4.36 -11.35 0.17
C LEU A 8 -4.76 -9.94 0.61
N VAL A 9 -4.88 -8.99 -0.33
CA VAL A 9 -5.36 -7.63 -0.01
C VAL A 9 -6.75 -7.69 0.62
N GLU A 10 -7.67 -8.43 0.01
CA GLU A 10 -9.04 -8.60 0.50
C GLU A 10 -9.09 -9.30 1.86
N GLN A 11 -8.36 -10.40 2.03
CA GLN A 11 -8.31 -11.12 3.30
C GLN A 11 -7.73 -10.28 4.44
N ASN A 12 -6.67 -9.53 4.17
CA ASN A 12 -6.03 -8.70 5.18
C ASN A 12 -6.90 -7.49 5.57
N HIS A 13 -7.58 -6.88 4.60
CA HIS A 13 -8.58 -5.85 4.87
C HIS A 13 -9.74 -6.40 5.70
N ALA A 14 -10.30 -7.56 5.33
CA ALA A 14 -11.39 -8.19 6.07
C ALA A 14 -11.00 -8.53 7.52
N LYS A 15 -9.78 -9.04 7.75
CA LYS A 15 -9.23 -9.28 9.10
C LYS A 15 -9.13 -7.98 9.89
N TYR A 16 -8.64 -6.92 9.26
CA TYR A 16 -8.53 -5.60 9.91
C TYR A 16 -9.90 -5.05 10.31
N GLN A 17 -10.90 -5.16 9.44
CA GLN A 17 -12.28 -4.76 9.73
C GLN A 17 -12.95 -5.60 10.81
N ALA A 18 -12.62 -6.89 10.91
CA ALA A 18 -13.15 -7.76 11.96
C ALA A 18 -12.74 -7.31 13.38
N TYR A 19 -11.67 -6.53 13.52
CA TYR A 19 -11.28 -5.90 14.79
C TYR A 19 -12.05 -4.60 15.10
N GLY A 20 -13.06 -4.24 14.30
CA GLY A 20 -13.82 -3.00 14.47
C GLY A 20 -13.09 -1.75 13.97
N LEU A 21 -12.04 -1.93 13.15
CA LEU A 21 -11.24 -0.85 12.58
C LEU A 21 -11.66 -0.57 11.13
N GLU A 22 -11.50 0.67 10.69
CA GLU A 22 -11.80 1.06 9.30
C GLU A 22 -10.53 1.23 8.48
N ALA A 23 -10.56 0.72 7.25
CA ALA A 23 -9.48 0.88 6.28
C ALA A 23 -10.04 0.88 4.86
N ASP A 24 -9.29 1.47 3.94
CA ASP A 24 -9.61 1.51 2.52
C ASP A 24 -8.90 0.41 1.73
N ILE A 25 -9.43 0.09 0.55
CA ILE A 25 -8.79 -0.83 -0.41
C ILE A 25 -8.31 -0.09 -1.66
N PHE A 26 -7.03 -0.29 -2.00
CA PHE A 26 -6.42 0.20 -3.23
C PHE A 26 -5.92 -0.96 -4.12
N SER A 27 -6.83 -1.58 -4.87
CA SER A 27 -6.53 -2.70 -5.74
C SER A 27 -7.37 -2.70 -7.02
N ALA A 28 -6.71 -2.55 -8.17
CA ALA A 28 -7.33 -2.68 -9.48
C ALA A 28 -7.96 -4.07 -9.68
N GLY A 29 -7.36 -5.12 -9.12
CA GLY A 29 -7.87 -6.49 -9.16
C GLY A 29 -9.18 -6.70 -8.40
N LEU A 30 -9.50 -5.81 -7.45
CA LEU A 30 -10.77 -5.76 -6.71
C LEU A 30 -11.70 -4.64 -7.20
N LYS A 31 -11.31 -3.90 -8.26
CA LYS A 31 -12.01 -2.73 -8.78
C LYS A 31 -12.25 -1.63 -7.73
N ARG A 32 -11.37 -1.52 -6.74
CA ARG A 32 -11.41 -0.49 -5.69
C ARG A 32 -10.14 0.35 -5.72
N LYS A 33 -10.31 1.66 -5.61
CA LYS A 33 -9.22 2.66 -5.59
C LYS A 33 -9.52 3.70 -4.50
N GLU A 34 -9.64 3.22 -3.29
CA GLU A 34 -9.91 4.01 -2.10
C GLU A 34 -8.58 4.24 -1.37
N ALA A 35 -8.27 5.49 -1.02
CA ALA A 35 -7.03 5.87 -0.34
C ALA A 35 -7.19 7.14 0.51
N THR A 36 -8.39 7.37 1.06
CA THR A 36 -8.72 8.58 1.84
C THR A 36 -8.56 8.36 3.34
N ARG A 37 -8.58 7.11 3.79
CA ARG A 37 -8.40 6.75 5.20
C ARG A 37 -6.94 6.64 5.60
N GLN A 38 -6.71 6.74 6.91
CA GLN A 38 -5.37 6.59 7.52
C GLN A 38 -4.74 5.22 7.25
N VAL A 39 -5.56 4.18 7.07
CA VAL A 39 -5.09 2.82 6.78
C VAL A 39 -5.62 2.40 5.42
N VAL A 40 -4.68 2.04 4.53
CA VAL A 40 -4.97 1.60 3.16
C VAL A 40 -4.34 0.22 2.93
N PHE A 41 -5.14 -0.74 2.46
CA PHE A 41 -4.71 -2.06 2.00
C PHE A 41 -4.62 -2.06 0.48
N GLY A 42 -3.41 -2.13 -0.06
CA GLY A 42 -3.17 -1.98 -1.49
C GLY A 42 -2.45 -3.16 -2.13
N SER A 43 -2.67 -3.36 -3.43
CA SER A 43 -1.74 -4.19 -4.21
C SER A 43 -0.59 -3.33 -4.73
N VAL A 44 0.65 -3.83 -4.63
CA VAL A 44 1.86 -3.06 -5.01
C VAL A 44 1.77 -2.54 -6.44
N GLN A 45 1.27 -3.35 -7.38
CA GLN A 45 1.10 -2.96 -8.78
C GLN A 45 0.08 -1.83 -8.98
N SER A 46 -0.98 -1.80 -8.17
CA SER A 46 -1.98 -0.73 -8.24
C SER A 46 -1.39 0.56 -7.71
N VAL A 47 -0.69 0.50 -6.57
CA VAL A 47 -0.11 1.68 -5.92
C VAL A 47 0.98 2.32 -6.77
N VAL A 48 1.91 1.55 -7.33
CA VAL A 48 2.98 2.06 -8.22
C VAL A 48 2.42 2.83 -9.42
N ARG A 49 1.29 2.39 -9.98
CA ARG A 49 0.66 3.05 -11.13
C ARG A 49 -0.12 4.32 -10.77
N ASN A 50 -0.34 4.58 -9.48
CA ASN A 50 -1.18 5.68 -8.99
C ASN A 50 -0.49 6.37 -7.79
N LEU A 51 0.85 6.46 -7.80
CA LEU A 51 1.64 6.98 -6.69
C LEU A 51 1.19 8.38 -6.25
N GLU A 52 0.75 9.21 -7.19
CA GLU A 52 0.25 10.57 -6.89
C GLU A 52 -0.93 10.60 -5.90
N GLN A 53 -1.67 9.50 -5.74
CA GLN A 53 -2.73 9.39 -4.72
C GLN A 53 -2.19 9.17 -3.30
N PHE A 54 -0.88 8.94 -3.17
CA PHE A 54 -0.16 8.68 -1.93
C PHE A 54 0.88 9.78 -1.62
N ASN A 55 0.68 11.00 -2.14
CA ASN A 55 1.52 12.18 -1.87
C ASN A 55 1.33 12.74 -0.44
N ASP A 56 0.51 12.11 0.40
CA ASP A 56 0.23 12.59 1.76
C ASP A 56 1.34 12.18 2.75
N ALA A 57 1.90 13.17 3.45
CA ALA A 57 2.86 12.97 4.53
C ALA A 57 2.27 12.20 5.74
N ASN A 58 0.94 12.00 5.80
CA ASN A 58 0.32 11.19 6.84
C ASN A 58 0.69 9.69 6.75
N PHE A 59 1.25 9.21 5.63
CA PHE A 59 1.72 7.83 5.49
C PHE A 59 3.10 7.62 6.14
N THR A 60 3.10 7.34 7.45
CA THR A 60 4.33 7.15 8.24
C THR A 60 4.81 5.70 8.36
N LEU A 61 3.93 4.72 8.10
CA LEU A 61 4.24 3.30 8.22
C LEU A 61 3.87 2.52 6.95
N LEU A 62 4.86 1.90 6.33
CA LEU A 62 4.68 0.95 5.24
C LEU A 62 4.89 -0.48 5.74
N VAL A 63 3.82 -1.26 5.77
CA VAL A 63 3.88 -2.72 6.00
C VAL A 63 3.82 -3.44 4.66
N ILE A 64 4.78 -4.33 4.41
CA ILE A 64 4.84 -5.16 3.20
C ILE A 64 4.61 -6.62 3.58
N ASP A 65 3.55 -7.20 3.03
CA ASP A 65 3.26 -8.62 3.08
C ASP A 65 4.11 -9.36 2.03
N GLU A 66 4.56 -10.57 2.35
CA GLU A 66 5.51 -11.34 1.54
C GLU A 66 6.83 -10.59 1.24
N SER A 67 7.46 -10.07 2.30
CA SER A 67 8.71 -9.28 2.22
C SER A 67 9.85 -9.98 1.49
N HIS A 68 9.85 -11.32 1.45
CA HIS A 68 10.82 -12.11 0.70
C HIS A 68 10.77 -11.87 -0.82
N ARG A 69 9.70 -11.26 -1.34
CA ARG A 69 9.53 -10.87 -2.76
C ARG A 69 9.92 -9.42 -3.05
N VAL A 70 10.42 -8.69 -2.05
CA VAL A 70 10.83 -7.29 -2.19
C VAL A 70 12.22 -7.23 -2.82
N SER A 71 12.30 -6.61 -4.00
CA SER A 71 13.55 -6.08 -4.54
C SER A 71 13.62 -4.59 -4.25
N LEU A 72 14.79 -4.14 -3.79
CA LEU A 72 15.07 -2.74 -3.44
C LEU A 72 15.71 -1.95 -4.60
N ASN A 73 15.85 -2.55 -5.78
CA ASN A 73 16.31 -1.82 -6.96
C ASN A 73 15.33 -0.68 -7.28
N GLU A 74 15.82 0.47 -7.75
CA GLU A 74 14.99 1.66 -8.02
C GLU A 74 13.91 1.40 -9.09
N ASP A 75 14.16 0.47 -10.02
CA ASP A 75 13.18 0.00 -11.01
C ASP A 75 12.16 -1.02 -10.45
N ALA A 76 12.39 -1.54 -9.25
CA ALA A 76 11.49 -2.50 -8.62
C ALA A 76 10.27 -1.78 -8.02
N SER A 77 9.09 -2.40 -8.17
CA SER A 77 7.82 -1.82 -7.73
C SER A 77 7.83 -1.33 -6.28
N TYR A 78 8.44 -2.09 -5.36
CA TYR A 78 8.54 -1.67 -3.96
C TYR A 78 9.51 -0.51 -3.75
N GLY A 79 10.65 -0.49 -4.47
CA GLY A 79 11.60 0.62 -4.44
C GLY A 79 10.94 1.94 -4.81
N GLN A 80 10.17 1.96 -5.90
CA GLN A 80 9.42 3.13 -6.35
C GLN A 80 8.44 3.65 -5.30
N VAL A 81 7.69 2.76 -4.63
CA VAL A 81 6.78 3.16 -3.54
C VAL A 81 7.57 3.73 -2.36
N ILE A 82 8.63 3.05 -1.93
CA ILE A 82 9.43 3.45 -0.76
C ILE A 82 10.06 4.82 -1.00
N GLU A 83 10.68 5.04 -2.15
CA GLU A 83 11.22 6.34 -2.52
C GLU A 83 10.16 7.42 -2.55
N HIS A 84 9.00 7.13 -3.14
CA HIS A 84 7.90 8.07 -3.21
C HIS A 84 7.44 8.50 -1.81
N LEU A 85 7.24 7.54 -0.90
CA LEU A 85 6.85 7.84 0.48
C LEU A 85 7.96 8.57 1.25
N ARG A 86 9.23 8.21 1.06
CA ARG A 86 10.39 8.90 1.68
C ARG A 86 10.52 10.36 1.22
N ARG A 87 10.25 10.66 -0.06
CA ARG A 87 10.28 12.05 -0.56
C ARG A 87 9.22 12.92 0.12
N HIS A 88 8.06 12.35 0.45
CA HIS A 88 6.98 13.04 1.16
C HIS A 88 7.14 13.00 2.69
N ASN A 89 7.98 12.08 3.20
CA ASN A 89 8.30 11.91 4.62
C ASN A 89 9.82 11.87 4.85
N PRO A 90 10.53 13.01 4.71
CA PRO A 90 11.99 13.07 4.81
C PRO A 90 12.54 12.80 6.22
N SER A 91 11.68 12.80 7.24
CA SER A 91 12.01 12.55 8.65
C SER A 91 11.80 11.10 9.10
N ALA A 92 11.42 10.19 8.20
CA ALA A 92 11.17 8.77 8.48
C ALA A 92 12.41 7.87 8.31
#